data_AF-A0A1N6L8I2-F1
#
_entry.id   AF-A0A1N6L8I2-F1
#
_cell.length_a   1.000
_cell.length_b   1.000
_cell.length_c   1.000
_cell.angle_alpha   90.00
_cell.angle_beta   90.00
_cell.angle_gamma   90.00
#
_symmetry.space_group_name_H-M   'P 1'
#
loop_
_entity.id
_entity.type
_entity.pdbx_description
1 polymer ?
#
loop_
_entity_poly.entity_id
_entity_poly.type
_entity_poly.pdbx_seq_one_letter_code
_entity_poly.pdbx_strand_id
1 'polypeptide(L)'
;MLSKTRLSNAALVAMRAALGAGFLSAVADRFGLWGPSGTPGVAWGGFAKFLQYTATLLPYLPTTLVAVAGWAATVAEIVLGVALLAGVGVRLAALASGVLLLTFAIAMTTALGPEAPLSYSVWTAAAGAFLLAQDRPASCQEPPVAA
;
A
#
# COMPACT_ATOMS: atom_id res chain seq x y z
N MET A 1 8.93 -31.19 6.61
CA MET A 1 8.57 -30.15 7.60
C MET A 1 9.48 -28.95 7.39
N LEU A 2 8.98 -27.85 6.80
CA LEU A 2 9.71 -26.59 6.79
C LEU A 2 9.85 -26.08 8.23
N SER A 3 11.06 -25.68 8.66
CA SER A 3 11.22 -25.14 10.02
C SER A 3 10.52 -23.79 10.15
N LYS A 4 9.96 -23.50 11.33
CA LYS A 4 9.22 -22.27 11.66
C LYS A 4 9.96 -20.99 11.24
N THR A 5 11.28 -20.99 11.35
CA THR A 5 12.16 -19.88 10.94
C THR A 5 12.17 -19.64 9.42
N ARG A 6 12.21 -20.70 8.60
CA ARG A 6 12.20 -20.55 7.14
C ARG A 6 10.85 -20.02 6.64
N LEU A 7 9.76 -20.45 7.26
CA LEU A 7 8.41 -19.98 6.92
C LEU A 7 8.23 -18.49 7.27
N SER A 8 8.74 -18.06 8.43
CA SER A 8 8.69 -16.65 8.85
C SER A 8 9.44 -15.74 7.86
N ASN A 9 10.65 -16.12 7.47
CA ASN A 9 11.46 -15.31 6.54
C ASN A 9 10.82 -15.22 5.16
N ALA A 10 10.27 -16.33 4.66
CA ALA A 10 9.56 -16.33 3.38
C ALA A 10 8.31 -15.46 3.42
N ALA A 11 7.54 -15.50 4.52
CA ALA A 11 6.35 -14.68 4.68
C ALA A 11 6.66 -13.18 4.68
N LEU A 12 7.74 -12.76 5.35
CA LEU A 12 8.16 -11.36 5.39
C LEU A 12 8.61 -10.85 4.01
N VAL A 13 9.37 -11.66 3.28
CA VAL A 13 9.79 -11.34 1.90
C VAL A 13 8.57 -11.26 0.99
N ALA A 14 7.63 -12.21 1.09
CA ALA A 14 6.41 -12.21 0.31
C ALA A 14 5.52 -11.00 0.61
N MET A 15 5.36 -10.63 1.89
CA MET A 15 4.58 -9.46 2.30
C MET A 15 5.18 -8.15 1.74
N ARG A 16 6.51 -8.00 1.84
CA ARG A 16 7.24 -6.86 1.25
C ARG A 16 7.03 -6.79 -0.27
N ALA A 17 7.19 -7.92 -0.95
CA ALA A 17 7.03 -8.02 -2.39
C ALA A 17 5.60 -7.67 -2.81
N ALA A 18 4.59 -8.21 -2.12
CA ALA A 18 3.18 -7.97 -2.43
C ALA A 18 2.80 -6.50 -2.24
N LEU A 19 3.16 -5.89 -1.10
CA LEU A 19 2.89 -4.47 -0.85
C LEU A 19 3.62 -3.57 -1.85
N GLY A 20 4.92 -3.82 -2.08
CA GLY A 20 5.72 -3.04 -3.00
C GLY A 20 5.23 -3.14 -4.45
N ALA A 21 4.96 -4.34 -4.93
CA ALA A 21 4.40 -4.57 -6.26
C ALA A 21 2.99 -3.99 -6.40
N GLY A 22 2.16 -4.06 -5.36
CA GLY A 22 0.83 -3.47 -5.34
C GLY A 22 0.85 -1.95 -5.57
N PHE A 23 1.71 -1.24 -4.83
CA PHE A 23 1.89 0.21 -5.03
C PHE A 23 2.40 0.54 -6.44
N LEU A 24 3.45 -0.14 -6.91
CA LEU A 24 4.01 0.14 -8.23
C LEU A 24 3.04 -0.22 -9.36
N SER A 25 2.23 -1.26 -9.18
CA SER A 25 1.19 -1.64 -10.13
C SER A 25 0.08 -0.58 -10.20
N ALA A 26 -0.36 -0.04 -9.05
CA ALA A 26 -1.33 1.05 -9.02
C ALA A 26 -0.80 2.32 -9.71
N VAL A 27 0.47 2.65 -9.48
CA VAL A 27 1.15 3.76 -10.18
C VAL A 27 1.22 3.50 -11.69
N ALA A 28 1.58 2.28 -12.11
CA ALA A 28 1.62 1.89 -13.51
C ALA A 28 0.23 2.05 -14.18
N ASP A 29 -0.85 1.70 -13.47
CA ASP A 29 -2.22 1.89 -13.94
C ASP A 29 -2.57 3.36 -14.17
N ARG A 30 -2.15 4.24 -13.25
CA ARG A 30 -2.35 5.69 -13.38
C ARG A 30 -1.64 6.29 -14.59
N PHE A 31 -0.54 5.68 -15.03
CA PHE A 31 0.18 6.09 -16.23
C PHE A 31 -0.23 5.28 -17.48
N GLY A 32 -1.24 4.42 -17.37
CA GLY A 32 -1.81 3.68 -18.50
C GLY A 32 -0.98 2.48 -18.97
N LEU A 33 -0.01 2.01 -18.17
CA LEU A 33 0.84 0.87 -18.56
C LEU A 33 0.04 -0.44 -18.65
N TRP A 34 -1.04 -0.58 -17.89
CA TRP A 34 -1.94 -1.75 -17.95
C TRP A 34 -2.97 -1.67 -19.09
N GLY A 35 -3.04 -0.54 -19.80
CA GLY A 35 -3.98 -0.30 -20.89
C GLY A 35 -4.92 0.88 -20.62
N PRO A 36 -5.80 1.18 -21.59
CA PRO A 36 -6.74 2.28 -21.48
C PRO A 36 -7.88 1.94 -20.51
N SER A 37 -8.46 2.97 -19.90
CA SER A 37 -9.60 2.79 -19.01
C SER A 37 -10.77 2.04 -19.66
N GLY A 38 -11.36 1.10 -18.93
CA GLY A 38 -12.48 0.28 -19.39
C GLY A 38 -12.06 -1.08 -19.94
N THR A 39 -10.76 -1.37 -20.04
CA THR A 39 -10.28 -2.72 -20.33
C THR A 39 -10.32 -3.60 -19.08
N PRO A 40 -10.54 -4.92 -19.22
CA PRO A 40 -10.50 -5.85 -18.08
C PRO A 40 -9.17 -5.75 -17.33
N GLY A 41 -9.24 -5.63 -16.00
CA GLY A 41 -8.06 -5.55 -15.13
C GLY A 41 -7.43 -4.15 -14.98
N VAL A 42 -7.98 -3.12 -15.63
CA VAL A 42 -7.53 -1.72 -15.49
C VAL A 42 -8.46 -0.96 -14.56
N ALA A 43 -7.91 -0.32 -13.53
CA ALA A 43 -8.71 0.43 -12.56
C ALA A 43 -9.05 1.83 -13.06
N TRP A 44 -8.02 2.60 -13.42
CA TRP A 44 -8.10 3.97 -13.90
C TRP A 44 -7.61 4.09 -15.33
N GLY A 45 -6.48 3.46 -15.69
CA GLY A 45 -5.90 3.50 -17.04
C GLY A 45 -5.49 4.90 -17.51
N GLY A 46 -5.25 5.81 -16.56
CA GLY A 46 -4.89 7.20 -16.84
C GLY A 46 -5.08 8.14 -15.64
N PHE A 47 -4.17 9.11 -15.52
CA PHE A 47 -4.05 9.96 -14.34
C PHE A 47 -5.28 10.85 -14.14
N ALA A 48 -5.91 11.32 -15.22
CA ALA A 48 -7.13 12.11 -15.15
C ALA A 48 -8.29 11.35 -14.51
N LYS A 49 -8.47 10.06 -14.86
CA LYS A 49 -9.51 9.22 -14.25
C LYS A 49 -9.18 8.87 -12.81
N PHE A 50 -7.91 8.69 -12.49
CA PHE A 50 -7.47 8.57 -11.11
C PHE A 50 -7.85 9.81 -10.29
N LEU A 51 -7.57 11.03 -10.77
CA LEU A 51 -7.96 12.26 -10.07
C LEU A 51 -9.49 12.41 -9.94
N GLN A 52 -10.26 12.02 -10.96
CA GLN A 52 -11.72 11.98 -10.87
C GLN A 52 -12.18 11.02 -9.77
N TYR A 53 -11.58 9.83 -9.68
CA TYR A 53 -11.86 8.89 -8.60
C TYR A 53 -11.41 9.42 -7.23
N THR A 54 -10.25 10.06 -7.13
CA THR A 54 -9.81 10.70 -5.87
C THR A 54 -10.80 11.79 -5.42
N ALA A 55 -11.39 12.54 -6.35
CA ALA A 55 -12.40 13.54 -6.03
C ALA A 55 -13.68 12.93 -5.44
N THR A 56 -14.06 11.71 -5.84
CA THR A 56 -15.23 11.03 -5.23
C THR A 56 -14.93 10.58 -3.81
N LEU A 57 -13.68 10.25 -3.50
CA LEU A 57 -13.25 9.87 -2.15
C LEU A 57 -13.09 11.07 -1.21
N LEU A 58 -12.77 12.25 -1.75
CA LEU A 58 -12.48 13.47 -1.00
C LEU A 58 -13.44 14.60 -1.43
N PRO A 59 -14.77 14.45 -1.26
CA PRO A 59 -15.76 15.41 -1.76
C PRO A 59 -15.68 16.79 -1.07
N TYR A 60 -15.00 16.84 0.08
CA TYR A 60 -14.78 18.05 0.87
C TYR A 60 -13.54 18.86 0.41
N LEU A 61 -12.74 18.36 -0.53
CA LEU A 61 -11.60 19.08 -1.10
C LEU A 61 -11.95 19.76 -2.43
N PRO A 62 -11.45 20.99 -2.68
CA PRO A 62 -11.49 21.59 -4.01
C PRO A 62 -10.56 20.83 -4.98
N THR A 63 -10.84 20.93 -6.27
CA THR A 63 -10.14 20.20 -7.34
C THR A 63 -8.61 20.36 -7.29
N THR A 64 -8.10 21.54 -6.95
CA THR A 64 -6.66 21.79 -6.80
C THR A 64 -6.05 20.93 -5.69
N LEU A 65 -6.72 20.83 -4.53
CA LEU A 65 -6.23 20.01 -3.42
C LEU A 65 -6.37 18.51 -3.71
N VAL A 66 -7.37 18.10 -4.49
CA VAL A 66 -7.47 16.73 -4.99
C VAL A 66 -6.27 16.38 -5.89
N ALA A 67 -5.87 17.29 -6.79
CA ALA A 67 -4.70 17.10 -7.63
C ALA A 67 -3.41 16.98 -6.81
N VAL A 68 -3.25 17.84 -5.80
CA VAL A 68 -2.12 17.77 -4.86
C VAL A 68 -2.11 16.43 -4.10
N ALA A 69 -3.25 16.00 -3.57
CA ALA A 69 -3.37 14.72 -2.89
C ALA A 69 -3.06 13.53 -3.80
N GLY A 70 -3.55 13.54 -5.04
CA GLY A 70 -3.28 12.50 -6.03
C GLY A 70 -1.81 12.38 -6.41
N TRP A 71 -1.12 13.51 -6.62
CA TRP A 71 0.33 13.52 -6.84
C TRP A 71 1.11 13.09 -5.61
N ALA A 72 0.75 13.59 -4.42
CA ALA A 72 1.40 13.21 -3.17
C ALA A 72 1.29 11.70 -2.91
N ALA A 73 0.10 11.12 -3.11
CA ALA A 73 -0.10 9.67 -3.02
C ALA A 73 0.76 8.92 -4.04
N THR A 74 0.80 9.37 -5.29
CA THR A 74 1.60 8.72 -6.35
C THR A 74 3.10 8.73 -6.03
N VAL A 75 3.64 9.86 -5.58
CA VAL A 75 5.05 9.95 -5.18
C VAL A 75 5.33 9.08 -3.96
N ALA A 76 4.45 9.11 -2.96
CA ALA A 76 4.57 8.27 -1.76
C ALA A 76 4.58 6.78 -2.12
N GLU A 77 3.67 6.32 -2.96
CA GLU A 77 3.58 4.93 -3.41
C GLU A 77 4.82 4.48 -4.19
N ILE A 78 5.39 5.33 -5.04
CA ILE A 78 6.65 5.03 -5.74
C ILE A 78 7.79 4.85 -4.72
N VAL A 79 7.97 5.82 -3.83
CA VAL A 79 9.06 5.80 -2.85
C VAL A 79 8.93 4.61 -1.92
N LEU A 80 7.73 4.37 -1.37
CA LEU A 80 7.47 3.26 -0.46
C LEU A 80 7.55 1.91 -1.18
N GLY A 81 7.00 1.81 -2.38
CA GLY A 81 7.06 0.60 -3.19
C GLY A 81 8.49 0.18 -3.51
N VAL A 82 9.32 1.12 -3.98
CA VAL A 82 10.74 0.87 -4.24
C VAL A 82 11.49 0.54 -2.95
N ALA A 83 11.26 1.28 -1.87
CA ALA A 83 11.92 1.02 -0.58
C ALA A 83 11.61 -0.38 -0.03
N LEU A 84 10.36 -0.83 -0.10
CA LEU A 84 9.94 -2.16 0.35
C LEU A 84 10.59 -3.28 -0.47
N LEU A 85 10.64 -3.12 -1.79
CA LEU A 85 11.27 -4.09 -2.69
C LEU A 85 12.79 -4.13 -2.52
N ALA A 86 13.44 -2.96 -2.47
CA ALA A 86 14.88 -2.85 -2.23
C ALA A 86 15.30 -3.30 -0.82
N GLY A 87 14.38 -3.29 0.14
CA GLY A 87 14.67 -3.64 1.53
C GLY A 87 15.36 -2.55 2.33
N VAL A 88 15.25 -1.31 1.88
CA VAL A 88 15.85 -0.16 2.53
C VAL A 88 14.84 0.40 3.54
N GLY A 89 15.23 0.46 4.82
CA GLY A 89 14.38 1.04 5.86
C GLY A 89 13.02 0.36 6.00
N VAL A 90 12.95 -0.97 5.81
CA VAL A 90 11.69 -1.75 5.71
C VAL A 90 10.68 -1.39 6.78
N ARG A 91 11.10 -1.27 8.04
CA ARG A 91 10.20 -0.93 9.15
C ARG A 91 9.50 0.42 8.94
N LEU A 92 10.25 1.46 8.58
CA LEU A 92 9.69 2.79 8.35
C LEU A 92 8.83 2.81 7.09
N ALA A 93 9.30 2.17 6.01
CA ALA A 93 8.54 2.04 4.78
C ALA A 93 7.21 1.29 5.01
N ALA A 94 7.22 0.22 5.80
CA ALA A 94 6.03 -0.56 6.14
C ALA A 94 5.06 0.24 7.03
N LEU A 95 5.55 0.99 8.03
CA LEU A 95 4.70 1.89 8.83
C LEU A 95 4.04 2.96 7.97
N ALA A 96 4.82 3.67 7.14
CA ALA A 96 4.31 4.70 6.26
C ALA A 96 3.31 4.13 5.24
N SER A 97 3.57 2.94 4.71
CA SER A 97 2.65 2.20 3.83
C SER A 97 1.34 1.85 4.54
N GLY A 98 1.42 1.40 5.79
CA GLY A 98 0.24 1.11 6.60
C GLY A 98 -0.60 2.36 6.85
N VAL A 99 0.02 3.49 7.20
CA VAL A 99 -0.70 4.76 7.37
C VAL A 99 -1.33 5.25 6.07
N LEU A 100 -0.61 5.16 4.95
CA LEU A 100 -1.11 5.53 3.64
C LEU A 100 -2.33 4.70 3.24
N LEU A 101 -2.23 3.37 3.33
CA LEU A 101 -3.32 2.43 3.02
C LEU A 101 -4.49 2.58 3.99
N LEU A 102 -4.23 2.82 5.27
CA LEU A 102 -5.27 3.07 6.26
C LEU A 102 -6.06 4.35 5.95
N THR A 103 -5.36 5.43 5.60
CA THR A 103 -5.98 6.69 5.20
C THR A 103 -6.85 6.49 3.95
N PHE A 104 -6.35 5.74 2.97
CA PHE A 104 -7.09 5.39 1.76
C PHE A 104 -8.32 4.51 2.07
N ALA A 105 -8.17 3.50 2.94
CA ALA A 105 -9.26 2.62 3.35
C ALA A 105 -10.38 3.39 4.08
N ILE A 106 -10.01 4.33 4.96
CA ILE A 106 -10.96 5.21 5.66
C ILE A 106 -11.69 6.08 4.64
N ALA A 107 -10.96 6.74 3.73
CA ALA A 107 -11.58 7.58 2.69
C ALA A 107 -12.57 6.77 1.83
N MET A 108 -12.18 5.58 1.35
CA MET A 108 -13.07 4.66 0.63
C MET A 108 -14.27 4.25 1.46
N THR A 109 -14.09 3.93 2.74
CA THR A 109 -15.19 3.51 3.62
C THR A 109 -16.20 4.63 3.80
N THR A 110 -15.73 5.86 3.98
CA THR A 110 -16.60 7.03 4.18
C THR A 110 -17.32 7.46 2.89
N ALA A 111 -16.70 7.29 1.73
CA ALA A 111 -17.24 7.76 0.45
C ALA A 111 -18.08 6.70 -0.28
N LEU A 112 -17.68 5.43 -0.21
CA LEU A 112 -18.25 4.33 -0.99
C LEU A 112 -18.92 3.27 -0.10
N GLY A 113 -18.81 3.39 1.22
CA GLY A 113 -19.21 2.35 2.16
C GLY A 113 -18.11 1.29 2.38
N PRO A 114 -18.33 0.34 3.31
CA PRO A 114 -17.30 -0.61 3.75
C PRO A 114 -17.01 -1.73 2.74
N GLU A 115 -17.92 -2.03 1.82
CA GLU A 115 -17.77 -3.16 0.88
C GLU A 115 -16.59 -2.96 -0.06
N ALA A 116 -16.49 -1.81 -0.73
CA ALA A 116 -15.44 -1.53 -1.70
C ALA A 116 -14.01 -1.71 -1.13
N PRO A 117 -13.61 -1.07 -0.01
CA PRO A 117 -12.26 -1.25 0.54
C PRO A 117 -11.99 -2.67 1.06
N LEU A 118 -13.03 -3.46 1.39
CA LEU A 118 -12.88 -4.88 1.74
C LEU A 118 -12.67 -5.74 0.49
N SER A 119 -13.44 -5.51 -0.58
CA SER A 119 -13.32 -6.22 -1.86
C SER A 119 -11.96 -5.99 -2.54
N TYR A 120 -11.40 -4.78 -2.42
CA TYR A 120 -10.03 -4.47 -2.85
C TYR A 120 -8.95 -4.86 -1.83
N SER A 121 -9.32 -5.49 -0.71
CA SER A 121 -8.39 -5.92 0.35
C SER A 121 -7.51 -4.80 0.92
N VAL A 122 -7.97 -3.55 0.90
CA VAL A 122 -7.18 -2.39 1.34
C VAL A 122 -6.93 -2.46 2.86
N TRP A 123 -7.96 -2.84 3.63
CA TRP A 123 -7.84 -3.06 5.06
C TRP A 123 -6.82 -4.16 5.40
N THR A 124 -6.85 -5.27 4.63
CA THR A 124 -5.89 -6.37 4.77
C THR A 124 -4.48 -5.91 4.45
N ALA A 125 -4.28 -5.15 3.38
CA ALA A 125 -2.99 -4.61 3.01
C ALA A 125 -2.43 -3.64 4.08
N ALA A 126 -3.27 -2.77 4.65
CA ALA A 126 -2.89 -1.88 5.74
C ALA A 126 -2.44 -2.66 6.98
N ALA A 127 -3.23 -3.66 7.41
CA ALA A 127 -2.87 -4.54 8.52
C ALA A 127 -1.57 -5.31 8.26
N GLY A 128 -1.40 -5.85 7.04
CA GLY A 128 -0.18 -6.53 6.61
C GLY A 128 1.05 -5.64 6.66
N ALA A 129 0.91 -4.37 6.27
CA ALA A 129 1.98 -3.37 6.38
C ALA A 129 2.35 -3.07 7.85
N PHE A 130 1.36 -2.94 8.74
CA PHE A 130 1.64 -2.78 10.18
C PHE A 130 2.25 -4.03 10.82
N LEU A 131 1.86 -5.23 10.40
CA LEU A 131 2.49 -6.48 10.84
C LEU A 131 3.95 -6.55 10.38
N LEU A 132 4.20 -6.22 9.11
CA LEU A 132 5.56 -6.16 8.55
C LEU A 132 6.44 -5.14 9.28
N ALA A 133 5.87 -4.02 9.73
CA ALA A 133 6.57 -3.02 10.52
C ALA A 133 6.97 -3.48 11.93
N GLN A 134 6.32 -4.52 12.47
CA GLN A 134 6.66 -5.08 13.78
C GLN A 134 7.88 -6.00 13.72
N ASP A 135 8.23 -6.49 12.52
CA ASP A 135 9.40 -7.33 12.35
C ASP A 135 10.67 -6.53 12.70
N ARG A 136 11.32 -6.91 13.79
CA ARG A 136 12.57 -6.28 14.25
C ARG A 136 13.75 -7.00 13.59
N PRO A 137 14.76 -6.25 13.09
CA PRO A 137 16.03 -6.87 12.71
C PRO A 137 16.62 -7.59 13.93
N ALA A 138 17.24 -8.75 13.69
CA ALA A 138 17.75 -9.65 14.74
C ALA A 138 18.70 -8.98 15.75
N SER A 139 19.33 -7.86 15.39
CA SER A 139 20.19 -7.07 16.27
C SER A 139 19.48 -6.40 17.45
N CYS A 140 18.15 -6.36 17.47
CA CYS A 140 17.36 -5.72 18.52
C CYS A 140 16.49 -6.72 19.32
N GLN A 141 16.70 -8.03 19.12
CA GLN A 141 16.08 -9.07 19.94
C GLN A 141 16.90 -9.23 21.22
N GLU A 142 16.39 -8.72 22.33
CA GLU A 142 16.98 -9.02 23.64
C GLU A 142 16.95 -10.53 23.87
N PRO A 143 18.05 -11.12 24.36
CA PRO A 143 18.05 -12.54 24.71
C PRO A 143 16.95 -12.79 25.75
N PRO A 144 16.28 -13.96 25.69
CA PRO A 144 15.31 -14.32 26.71
C PRO A 144 16.00 -14.23 28.07
N VAL A 145 15.43 -13.44 28.99
CA VAL A 145 15.86 -13.41 30.40
C VAL A 145 15.71 -14.83 30.91
N ALA A 146 16.85 -15.51 31.11
CA ALA A 146 16.88 -16.82 31.73
C ALA A 146 16.32 -16.67 33.14
N ALA A 147 15.16 -17.28 33.38
CA ALA A 147 14.57 -17.45 34.71
C ALA A 147 14.98 -18.83 35.25
#